data_AF-A0A1M5B682-F1
#
_entry.id   AF-A0A1M5B682-F1
#
_cell.length_a   1.000
_cell.length_b   1.000
_cell.length_c   1.000
_cell.angle_alpha   90.00
_cell.angle_beta   90.00
_cell.angle_gamma   90.00
#
_symmetry.space_group_name_H-M   'P 1'
#
loop_
_entity.id
_entity.type
_entity.pdbx_description
1 polymer ?
#
loop_
_entity_poly.entity_id
_entity_poly.type
_entity_poly.pdbx_seq_one_letter_code
_entity_poly.pdbx_strand_id
1 'polypeptide(L)'
;MRIVPMVLLTGCFGLASCAPPDGTGPALTYRVSIPASREIALVAPSAPLATIADLEDAARRESGCRATAIPRVYDATGQDRDTVVPATLYTGFGGQLPVTLACR
;
A
#
# COMPACT_ATOMS: atom_id res chain seq x y z
N MET A 1 -45.31 -22.59 -3.27
CA MET A 1 -43.96 -22.64 -2.67
C MET A 1 -43.14 -23.66 -3.46
N ARG A 2 -42.20 -23.17 -4.28
CA ARG A 2 -41.40 -24.03 -5.17
C ARG A 2 -40.11 -24.39 -4.47
N ILE A 3 -39.96 -25.68 -4.18
CA ILE A 3 -38.67 -26.34 -3.95
C ILE A 3 -38.10 -26.66 -5.32
N VAL A 4 -36.87 -26.25 -5.59
CA VAL A 4 -36.04 -26.71 -6.71
C VAL A 4 -34.71 -27.20 -6.12
N PRO A 5 -34.39 -28.50 -6.21
CA PRO A 5 -33.06 -29.05 -5.94
C PRO A 5 -32.24 -29.15 -7.24
N MET A 6 -31.00 -29.67 -7.15
CA MET A 6 -30.03 -29.97 -8.24
C MET A 6 -29.13 -28.78 -8.67
N VAL A 7 -27.81 -28.90 -8.90
CA VAL A 7 -26.93 -30.07 -9.03
C VAL A 7 -25.46 -29.64 -8.92
N LEU A 8 -24.69 -30.56 -8.34
CA LEU A 8 -23.24 -30.86 -8.38
C LEU A 8 -22.24 -29.92 -9.07
N LEU A 9 -21.14 -29.72 -8.33
CA LEU A 9 -19.73 -29.93 -8.71
C LEU A 9 -19.34 -29.66 -10.17
N THR A 10 -18.65 -28.53 -10.36
CA THR A 10 -17.50 -28.48 -11.25
C THR A 10 -16.32 -27.94 -10.46
N GLY A 11 -15.36 -28.82 -10.18
CA GLY A 11 -14.13 -28.45 -9.51
C GLY A 11 -13.28 -27.50 -10.34
N CYS A 12 -12.84 -26.42 -9.72
CA CYS A 12 -11.57 -25.79 -10.05
C CYS A 12 -10.59 -26.10 -8.92
N PHE A 13 -9.91 -27.25 -9.05
CA PHE A 13 -8.55 -27.37 -8.52
C PHE A 13 -7.69 -26.38 -9.30
N GLY A 14 -7.40 -25.22 -8.70
CA GLY A 14 -6.65 -24.17 -9.37
C GLY A 14 -6.22 -23.08 -8.39
N LEU A 15 -5.09 -23.34 -7.73
CA LEU A 15 -4.23 -22.39 -7.01
C LEU A 15 -4.90 -21.62 -5.85
N ALA A 16 -4.45 -21.97 -4.66
CA ALA A 16 -4.72 -21.28 -3.41
C ALA A 16 -4.50 -19.76 -3.53
N SER A 17 -5.54 -19.04 -3.11
CA SER A 17 -5.47 -17.88 -2.20
C SER A 17 -4.54 -16.73 -2.57
N CYS A 18 -5.14 -15.66 -3.09
CA CYS A 18 -5.10 -14.34 -2.45
C CYS A 18 -6.04 -13.41 -3.23
N ALA A 19 -7.34 -13.46 -2.90
CA ALA A 19 -8.14 -12.26 -3.11
C ALA A 19 -7.53 -11.19 -2.18
N PRO A 20 -7.11 -10.02 -2.68
CA PRO A 20 -6.74 -8.93 -1.78
C PRO A 20 -7.97 -8.68 -0.88
N PRO A 21 -7.80 -8.55 0.44
CA PRO A 21 -8.93 -8.30 1.32
C PRO A 21 -9.67 -7.07 0.80
N ASP A 22 -10.98 -7.21 0.61
CA ASP A 22 -11.90 -6.17 0.15
C ASP A 22 -11.80 -4.94 1.07
N GLY A 23 -10.85 -4.05 0.75
CA GLY A 23 -10.69 -2.73 1.34
C GLY A 23 -11.86 -1.86 0.92
N THR A 24 -12.99 -1.98 1.61
CA THR A 24 -14.16 -1.10 1.44
C THR A 24 -13.86 0.25 2.10
N GLY A 25 -12.90 0.98 1.53
CA GLY A 25 -12.60 2.38 1.79
C GLY A 25 -12.50 3.11 0.45
N PRO A 26 -12.57 4.45 0.41
CA PRO A 26 -12.30 5.19 -0.82
C PRO A 26 -10.92 4.75 -1.33
N ALA A 27 -10.85 4.30 -2.59
CA ALA A 27 -9.60 3.84 -3.19
C ALA A 27 -8.58 4.99 -3.15
N LEU A 28 -7.60 4.89 -2.26
CA LEU A 28 -6.52 5.86 -2.19
C LEU A 28 -5.70 5.77 -3.48
N THR A 29 -5.48 6.91 -4.10
CA THR A 29 -4.59 7.04 -5.26
C THR A 29 -3.27 7.62 -4.80
N TYR A 30 -2.18 7.17 -5.42
CA TYR A 30 -0.82 7.54 -5.02
C TYR A 30 -0.10 8.19 -6.19
N ARG A 31 0.51 9.35 -5.96
CA ARG A 31 1.53 9.91 -6.84
C ARG A 31 2.89 9.48 -6.33
N VAL A 32 3.63 8.73 -7.14
CA VAL A 32 4.97 8.25 -6.80
C VAL A 32 5.96 8.90 -7.75
N SER A 33 7.02 9.49 -7.21
CA SER A 33 8.13 10.06 -7.99
C SER A 33 9.42 9.36 -7.60
N ILE A 34 10.11 8.77 -8.58
CA ILE A 34 11.38 8.05 -8.37
C ILE A 34 12.51 8.80 -9.10
N PRO A 35 13.41 9.50 -8.40
CA PRO A 35 14.61 10.08 -9.00
C PRO A 35 15.49 9.05 -9.70
N ALA A 36 16.35 9.51 -10.61
CA ALA A 36 17.24 8.67 -11.41
C ALA A 36 18.20 7.79 -10.57
N SER A 37 18.54 8.21 -9.35
CA SER A 37 19.35 7.42 -8.42
C SER A 37 18.65 6.14 -7.93
N ARG A 38 17.30 6.09 -7.97
CA ARG A 38 16.48 4.97 -7.50
C ARG A 38 16.75 4.51 -6.06
N GLU A 39 17.28 5.40 -5.22
CA GLU A 39 17.55 5.13 -3.80
C GLU A 39 16.36 5.52 -2.90
N ILE A 40 15.54 6.46 -3.37
CA ILE A 40 14.40 7.01 -2.62
C ILE A 40 13.25 7.17 -3.62
N ALA A 41 12.03 6.86 -3.20
CA ALA A 41 10.78 7.25 -3.83
C ALA A 41 10.09 8.31 -2.97
N LEU A 42 9.47 9.30 -3.61
CA LEU A 42 8.59 10.26 -2.95
C LEU A 42 7.15 9.85 -3.21
N VAL A 43 6.39 9.59 -2.15
CA VAL A 43 5.01 9.08 -2.24
C VAL A 43 4.03 10.08 -1.65
N ALA A 44 3.04 10.47 -2.46
CA ALA A 44 1.96 11.38 -2.07
C ALA A 44 0.60 10.67 -2.24
N PRO A 45 -0.12 10.33 -1.17
CA PRO A 45 -1.49 9.85 -1.27
C PRO A 45 -2.45 11.00 -1.60
N SER A 46 -3.57 10.69 -2.25
CA SER A 46 -4.62 11.68 -2.55
C SER A 46 -5.40 12.15 -1.32
N ALA A 47 -5.33 11.42 -0.21
CA ALA A 47 -5.88 11.80 1.09
C ALA A 47 -4.95 11.35 2.23
N PRO A 48 -4.95 12.04 3.39
CA PRO A 48 -4.10 11.72 4.54
C PRO A 48 -4.67 10.54 5.36
N LEU A 49 -4.99 9.45 4.67
CA LEU A 49 -5.53 8.21 5.24
C LEU A 49 -4.62 7.00 4.95
N ALA A 50 -3.47 7.23 4.32
CA ALA A 50 -2.54 6.17 3.96
C ALA A 50 -1.75 5.69 5.18
N THR A 51 -1.57 4.37 5.26
CA THR A 51 -0.70 3.72 6.25
C THR A 51 0.74 3.64 5.74
N ILE A 52 1.68 3.25 6.62
CA ILE A 52 3.07 2.97 6.17
C ILE A 52 3.07 1.84 5.15
N ALA A 53 2.28 0.78 5.39
CA ALA A 53 2.15 -0.35 4.49
C ALA A 53 1.72 0.08 3.08
N ASP A 54 0.74 1.00 2.99
CA ASP A 54 0.25 1.50 1.70
C ASP A 54 1.30 2.31 0.95
N LEU A 55 2.04 3.18 1.65
CA LEU A 55 3.09 4.01 1.05
C LEU A 55 4.23 3.14 0.50
N GLU A 56 4.64 2.13 1.27
CA GLU A 56 5.64 1.16 0.84
C GLU A 56 5.15 0.30 -0.31
N ASP A 57 3.88 -0.13 -0.30
CA ASP A 57 3.31 -0.90 -1.40
C ASP A 57 3.25 -0.07 -2.69
N ALA A 58 2.80 1.18 -2.61
CA ALA A 58 2.78 2.10 -3.74
C ALA A 58 4.18 2.32 -4.33
N ALA A 59 5.17 2.61 -3.48
CA ALA A 59 6.56 2.77 -3.91
C ALA A 59 7.14 1.47 -4.51
N ARG A 60 6.83 0.31 -3.93
CA ARG A 60 7.26 -0.99 -4.42
C ARG A 60 6.67 -1.31 -5.80
N ARG A 61 5.37 -1.06 -6.00
CA ARG A 61 4.70 -1.31 -7.29
C ARG A 61 5.28 -0.45 -8.42
N GLU A 62 5.57 0.81 -8.13
CA GLU A 62 6.13 1.73 -9.13
C GLU A 62 7.62 1.46 -9.41
N SER A 63 8.40 1.14 -8.38
CA SER A 63 9.84 0.93 -8.52
C SER A 63 10.24 -0.50 -8.94
N GLY A 64 9.41 -1.50 -8.64
CA GLY A 64 9.78 -2.91 -8.69
C GLY A 64 10.77 -3.35 -7.60
N CYS A 65 11.14 -2.45 -6.69
CA CYS A 65 12.16 -2.68 -5.67
C CYS A 65 11.53 -2.87 -4.29
N ARG A 66 12.32 -3.37 -3.34
CA ARG A 66 11.90 -3.34 -1.94
C ARG A 66 11.83 -1.88 -1.49
N ALA A 67 10.71 -1.48 -0.89
CA ALA A 67 10.47 -0.13 -0.44
C ALA A 67 10.30 -0.11 1.08
N THR A 68 10.86 0.90 1.76
CA THR A 68 10.80 1.05 3.22
C THR A 68 10.69 2.52 3.59
N ALA A 69 9.64 2.89 4.32
CA ALA A 69 9.49 4.28 4.77
C ALA A 69 10.64 4.67 5.71
N ILE A 70 11.02 5.95 5.72
CA ILE A 70 12.10 6.41 6.59
C ILE A 70 11.76 6.20 8.08
N PRO A 71 12.77 6.06 8.97
CA PRO A 71 12.55 5.81 10.40
C PRO A 71 11.62 6.81 11.08
N ARG A 72 11.69 8.09 10.69
CA ARG A 72 10.83 9.15 11.24
C ARG A 72 9.34 8.88 11.08
N VAL A 73 8.93 8.19 10.01
CA VAL A 73 7.51 7.85 9.79
C VAL A 73 7.11 6.75 10.78
N TYR A 74 7.94 5.73 10.96
CA TYR A 74 7.74 4.67 11.94
C TYR A 74 7.72 5.21 13.38
N ASP A 75 8.64 6.10 13.74
CA ASP A 75 8.67 6.70 15.09
C ASP A 75 7.38 7.47 15.39
N ALA A 76 6.79 8.10 14.37
CA ALA A 76 5.56 8.87 14.52
C ALA A 76 4.28 8.02 14.52
N THR A 77 4.32 6.79 14.02
CA THR A 77 3.19 5.83 14.11
C THR A 77 3.38 4.82 15.24
N GLY A 78 4.38 4.97 16.10
CA GLY A 78 4.65 4.02 17.19
C GLY A 78 5.17 2.67 16.70
N GLN A 79 5.91 2.66 15.59
CA GLN A 79 6.44 1.47 14.90
C GLN A 79 5.37 0.55 14.31
N ASP A 80 4.11 1.00 14.29
CA ASP A 80 3.00 0.27 13.70
C ASP A 80 2.84 0.62 12.22
N ARG A 81 2.88 -0.41 11.36
CA ARG A 81 2.92 -0.27 9.90
C ARG A 81 1.53 -0.08 9.28
N ASP A 82 0.49 -0.48 10.01
CA ASP A 82 -0.91 -0.42 9.59
C ASP A 82 -1.63 0.83 10.14
N THR A 83 -0.93 1.62 10.95
CA THR A 83 -1.40 2.91 11.47
C THR A 83 -1.34 4.00 10.40
N VAL A 84 -2.40 4.80 10.33
CA VAL A 84 -2.49 5.96 9.42
C VAL A 84 -1.39 6.96 9.75
N VAL A 85 -0.63 7.37 8.72
CA VAL A 85 0.44 8.34 8.90
C VAL A 85 -0.14 9.73 9.17
N PRO A 86 0.28 10.40 10.27
CA PRO A 86 -0.21 11.74 10.59
C PRO A 86 0.00 12.75 9.47
N ALA A 87 -1.03 13.53 9.14
CA ALA A 87 -1.00 14.57 8.10
C ALA A 87 0.18 15.55 8.28
N THR A 88 0.54 15.87 9.53
CA THR A 88 1.65 16.78 9.87
C THR A 88 3.00 16.31 9.34
N LEU A 89 3.23 15.00 9.20
CA LEU A 89 4.48 14.49 8.63
C LEU A 89 4.59 14.85 7.15
N TYR A 90 3.50 14.72 6.38
CA TYR A 90 3.48 15.10 4.97
C TYR A 90 3.86 16.56 4.80
N THR A 91 3.34 17.46 5.64
CA THR A 91 3.71 18.89 5.61
C THR A 91 5.21 19.10 5.82
N GLY A 92 5.84 18.33 6.71
CA GLY A 92 7.28 18.39 6.96
C GLY A 92 8.16 17.93 5.79
N PHE A 93 7.59 17.25 4.81
CA PHE A 93 8.28 16.77 3.60
C PHE A 93 7.68 17.33 2.30
N GLY A 94 7.01 18.49 2.36
CA GLY A 94 6.48 19.14 1.16
C GLY A 94 5.31 18.40 0.50
N GLY A 95 4.54 17.65 1.29
CA GLY A 95 3.35 16.90 0.86
C GLY A 95 3.64 15.48 0.36
N GLN A 96 4.90 15.02 0.39
CA GLN A 96 5.30 13.70 -0.09
C GLN A 96 6.18 13.03 0.94
N LEU A 97 5.99 11.75 1.21
CA LEU A 97 6.84 11.03 2.14
C LEU A 97 7.96 10.28 1.42
N PRO A 98 9.21 10.41 1.90
CA PRO A 98 10.31 9.64 1.36
C PRO A 98 10.23 8.18 1.81
N VAL A 99 10.43 7.28 0.86
CA VAL A 99 10.49 5.83 1.04
C VAL A 99 11.79 5.36 0.40
N THR A 100 12.68 4.78 1.20
CA THR A 100 13.94 4.20 0.70
C THR A 100 13.65 3.00 -0.19
N LEU A 101 14.35 2.93 -1.32
CA LEU A 101 14.27 1.82 -2.27
C LEU A 101 15.55 0.99 -2.21
N ALA A 102 15.40 -0.32 -2.17
CA ALA A 102 16.48 -1.29 -2.25
C ALA A 102 16.24 -2.19 -3.47
N CYS A 103 16.83 -1.80 -4.60
CA CYS A 103 16.80 -2.54 -5.85
C CYS A 103 17.97 -3.53 -5.88
N ARG A 104 17.73 -4.77 -6.34
CA ARG A 104 18.76 -5.80 -6.54
C ARG A 104 18.83 -6.21 -7.99
#